data_AF-A0A0C3IKM9-F1
#
_entry.id   AF-A0A0C3IKM9-F1
#
_cell.length_a   1.000
_cell.length_b   1.000
_cell.length_c   1.000
_cell.angle_alpha   90.00
_cell.angle_beta   90.00
_cell.angle_gamma   90.00
#
_symmetry.space_group_name_H-M   'P 1'
#
loop_
_entity.id
_entity.type
_entity.pdbx_description
1 polymer ?
#
loop_
_entity_poly.entity_id
_entity_poly.type
_entity_poly.pdbx_seq_one_letter_code
_entity_poly.pdbx_strand_id
1 'polypeptide(L)'
;SSWHAQNPGVPVQPIKAQVPHLLLTAKKSSCSLMKEDKAKRVKELHDALKSFLHSQNAKLEAIATANNITFDHVKGLINMKTNYHHSHCDMLQNALVHTKSLEVNTELVKVNLEVHLLSQSEEKLLIKKLQEYCKLKMHGTNMNNTATACDVNYMVDRITKELENLHDQTGIYATLFVMCGHVNDTIQSTWTTNNNSADFWQDIIQQPVADIACKYEQWACTQGQNIVECDNLASIRKQVTKTILNGLSGCLGRNIVMNYLNYKHSIILAYGVELVGWPTNIKFINPLSISIISKVIRL
;
A
#
# COMPACT_ATOMS: atom_id res chain seq x y z
N SER A 1 26.36 -22.43 24.19
CA SER A 1 25.89 -21.55 25.29
C SER A 1 24.51 -22.01 25.71
N SER A 2 24.30 -22.35 26.99
CA SER A 2 22.98 -22.77 27.49
C SER A 2 22.06 -21.55 27.64
N TRP A 3 20.74 -21.72 27.54
CA TRP A 3 19.76 -20.64 27.75
C TRP A 3 19.95 -19.94 29.11
N HIS A 4 20.36 -20.72 30.12
CA HIS A 4 20.68 -20.22 31.45
C HIS A 4 21.88 -19.26 31.47
N ALA A 5 22.89 -19.49 30.62
CA ALA A 5 24.05 -18.61 30.49
C ALA A 5 23.73 -17.28 29.78
N GLN A 6 22.62 -17.21 29.04
CA GLN A 6 22.19 -15.99 28.33
C GLN A 6 21.23 -15.12 29.15
N ASN A 7 20.56 -15.68 30.17
CA ASN A 7 19.55 -14.98 30.96
C ASN A 7 19.75 -15.18 32.46
N PRO A 8 20.83 -14.61 33.05
CA PRO A 8 21.05 -14.68 34.49
C PRO A 8 19.95 -13.87 35.22
N GLY A 9 19.17 -14.55 36.06
CA GLY A 9 18.12 -13.94 36.89
C GLY A 9 16.68 -14.36 36.56
N VAL A 10 16.45 -15.11 35.48
CA VAL A 10 15.11 -15.63 35.14
C VAL A 10 14.95 -17.07 35.66
N PRO A 11 13.94 -17.38 36.50
CA PRO A 11 13.76 -18.72 37.04
C PRO A 11 13.40 -19.71 35.93
N VAL A 12 14.19 -20.78 35.82
CA VAL A 12 13.94 -21.89 34.88
C VAL A 12 12.76 -22.72 35.39
N GLN A 13 11.75 -22.95 34.54
CA GLN A 13 10.62 -23.79 34.92
C GLN A 13 11.10 -25.23 35.21
N PRO A 14 10.69 -25.83 36.35
CA PRO A 14 11.07 -27.19 36.68
C PRO A 14 10.45 -28.17 35.69
N ILE A 15 11.21 -29.22 35.36
CA ILE A 15 10.73 -30.33 34.54
C ILE A 15 9.56 -30.99 35.28
N LYS A 16 8.37 -31.00 34.67
CA LYS A 16 7.18 -31.64 35.24
C LYS A 16 7.43 -33.13 35.42
N ALA A 17 7.38 -33.61 36.67
CA ALA A 17 7.40 -35.03 36.97
C ALA A 17 6.19 -35.74 36.31
N GLN A 18 6.42 -36.87 35.66
CA GLN A 18 5.33 -37.70 35.12
C GLN A 18 4.57 -38.35 36.27
N VAL A 19 3.26 -38.12 36.31
CA VAL A 19 2.36 -38.63 37.35
C VAL A 19 2.15 -40.15 37.21
N PRO A 20 2.18 -40.94 38.30
CA PRO A 20 1.99 -42.40 38.26
C PRO A 20 0.64 -42.84 37.68
N HIS A 21 0.64 -44.01 37.03
CA HIS A 21 -0.44 -44.61 36.24
C HIS A 21 -1.74 -44.97 37.02
N LEU A 22 -1.78 -44.78 38.34
CA LEU A 22 -2.90 -45.14 39.22
C LEU A 22 -4.05 -44.11 39.24
N LEU A 23 -3.82 -42.87 38.74
CA LEU A 23 -4.84 -41.83 38.59
C LEU A 23 -5.69 -41.96 37.30
N LEU A 24 -5.48 -43.02 36.51
CA LEU A 24 -6.02 -43.13 35.15
C LEU A 24 -7.54 -43.26 35.09
N THR A 25 -8.17 -43.94 36.06
CA THR A 25 -9.64 -44.14 36.09
C THR A 25 -10.37 -42.87 36.49
N ALA A 26 -9.98 -42.21 37.58
CA ALA A 26 -10.54 -40.93 37.99
C ALA A 26 -10.32 -39.83 36.93
N LYS A 27 -9.15 -39.82 36.28
CA LYS A 27 -8.85 -38.93 35.15
C LYS A 27 -9.71 -39.24 33.92
N LYS A 28 -9.96 -40.51 33.60
CA LYS A 28 -10.86 -40.91 32.50
C LYS A 28 -12.31 -40.49 32.77
N SER A 29 -12.81 -40.69 33.98
CA SER A 29 -14.15 -40.26 34.40
C SER A 29 -14.28 -38.73 34.42
N SER A 30 -13.25 -38.02 34.87
CA SER A 30 -13.22 -36.55 34.79
C SER A 30 -13.20 -36.06 33.34
N CYS A 31 -12.42 -36.70 32.46
CA CYS A 31 -12.42 -36.40 31.03
C CYS A 31 -13.76 -36.70 30.34
N SER A 32 -14.50 -37.74 30.73
CA SER A 32 -15.83 -38.02 30.16
C SER A 32 -16.86 -36.98 30.58
N LEU A 33 -16.87 -36.60 31.86
CA LEU A 33 -17.74 -35.52 32.37
C LEU A 33 -17.44 -34.18 31.69
N MET A 34 -16.17 -33.83 31.51
CA MET A 34 -15.78 -32.62 30.78
C MET A 34 -16.22 -32.63 29.31
N LYS A 35 -16.22 -33.80 28.66
CA LYS A 35 -16.72 -33.93 27.28
C LYS A 35 -18.23 -33.71 27.21
N GLU A 36 -18.97 -34.27 28.16
CA GLU A 36 -20.41 -34.14 28.26
C GLU A 36 -20.84 -32.70 28.56
N ASP A 37 -20.18 -32.04 29.52
CA ASP A 37 -20.36 -30.62 29.80
C ASP A 37 -20.03 -29.74 28.59
N LYS A 38 -18.95 -30.05 27.85
CA LYS A 38 -18.59 -29.32 26.64
C LYS A 38 -19.66 -29.51 25.55
N ALA A 39 -20.16 -30.73 25.37
CA ALA A 39 -21.23 -31.00 24.42
C ALA A 39 -22.52 -30.24 24.78
N LYS A 40 -22.86 -30.19 26.07
CA LYS A 40 -23.99 -29.43 26.58
C LYS A 40 -23.84 -27.93 26.30
N ARG A 41 -22.68 -27.33 26.60
CA ARG A 41 -22.42 -25.90 26.32
C ARG A 41 -22.46 -25.57 24.83
N VAL A 42 -21.94 -26.46 23.97
CA VAL A 42 -22.00 -26.27 22.50
C VAL A 42 -23.46 -26.30 22.03
N LYS A 43 -24.28 -27.20 22.59
CA LYS A 43 -25.70 -27.27 22.27
C LYS A 43 -26.45 -26.01 22.73
N GLU A 44 -26.22 -25.55 23.96
CA GLU A 44 -26.79 -24.31 24.49
C GLU A 44 -26.40 -23.09 23.64
N LEU A 45 -25.14 -22.99 23.23
CA LEU A 45 -24.66 -21.93 22.35
C LEU A 45 -25.36 -21.99 20.98
N HIS A 46 -25.47 -23.18 20.39
CA HIS A 46 -26.14 -23.36 19.11
C HIS A 46 -27.62 -22.95 19.17
N ASP A 47 -28.33 -23.35 20.23
CA ASP A 47 -29.73 -22.99 20.44
C ASP A 47 -29.92 -21.47 20.66
N ALA A 48 -29.00 -20.83 21.40
CA ALA A 48 -28.98 -19.38 21.57
C ALA A 48 -28.69 -18.63 20.26
N LEU A 49 -27.78 -19.14 19.42
CA LEU A 49 -27.53 -18.57 18.09
C LEU A 49 -28.73 -18.71 17.16
N LYS A 50 -29.42 -19.85 17.21
CA LYS A 50 -30.63 -20.10 16.42
C LYS A 50 -31.77 -19.15 16.82
N SER A 51 -31.97 -18.92 18.11
CA SER A 51 -32.99 -17.97 18.60
C SER A 51 -32.64 -16.52 18.23
N PHE A 52 -31.37 -16.14 18.31
CA PHE A 52 -30.90 -14.84 17.85
C PHE A 52 -31.14 -14.62 16.35
N LEU A 53 -30.81 -15.61 15.51
CA LEU A 53 -31.07 -15.54 14.06
C LEU A 53 -32.55 -15.41 13.73
N HIS A 54 -33.41 -16.10 14.48
CA HIS A 54 -34.86 -15.97 14.30
C HIS A 54 -35.36 -14.56 14.68
N SER A 55 -34.88 -14.00 15.79
CA SER A 55 -35.19 -12.63 16.21
C SER A 55 -34.68 -11.58 15.22
N GLN A 56 -33.47 -11.76 14.68
CA GLN A 56 -32.91 -10.95 13.60
C GLN A 56 -33.82 -10.96 12.37
N ASN A 57 -34.14 -12.15 11.85
CA ASN A 57 -34.99 -12.27 10.66
C ASN A 57 -36.36 -11.61 10.84
N ALA A 58 -37.00 -11.76 12.01
CA ALA A 58 -38.26 -11.09 12.31
C ALA A 58 -38.15 -9.54 12.27
N LYS A 59 -37.04 -8.98 12.77
CA LYS A 59 -36.78 -7.53 12.67
C LYS A 59 -36.56 -7.10 11.22
N LEU A 60 -35.87 -7.91 10.42
CA LEU A 60 -35.65 -7.62 8.99
C LEU A 60 -36.94 -7.68 8.20
N GLU A 61 -37.82 -8.65 8.48
CA GLU A 61 -39.16 -8.71 7.90
C GLU A 61 -39.98 -7.48 8.25
N ALA A 62 -39.97 -7.03 9.51
CA ALA A 62 -40.67 -5.80 9.91
C ALA A 62 -40.17 -4.56 9.16
N ILE A 63 -38.86 -4.44 8.95
CA ILE A 63 -38.25 -3.36 8.15
C ILE A 63 -38.67 -3.47 6.69
N ALA A 64 -38.66 -4.67 6.13
CA ALA A 64 -39.07 -4.94 4.75
C ALA A 64 -40.53 -4.53 4.53
N THR A 65 -41.43 -4.92 5.42
CA THR A 65 -42.86 -4.55 5.37
C THR A 65 -43.06 -3.04 5.53
N ALA A 66 -42.38 -2.39 6.48
CA ALA A 66 -42.52 -0.95 6.73
C ALA A 66 -42.09 -0.09 5.53
N ASN A 67 -41.16 -0.57 4.70
CA ASN A 67 -40.61 0.17 3.57
C ASN A 67 -41.12 -0.32 2.21
N ASN A 68 -42.03 -1.31 2.16
CA ASN A 68 -42.48 -1.97 0.92
C ASN A 68 -41.34 -2.54 0.06
N ILE A 69 -40.33 -3.12 0.71
CA ILE A 69 -39.14 -3.73 0.09
C ILE A 69 -39.13 -5.24 0.38
N THR A 70 -38.51 -6.04 -0.48
CA THR A 70 -38.38 -7.50 -0.23
C THR A 70 -37.36 -7.79 0.87
N PHE A 71 -37.63 -8.84 1.66
CA PHE A 71 -36.73 -9.32 2.71
C PHE A 71 -35.31 -9.59 2.19
N ASP A 72 -35.20 -10.22 1.01
CA ASP A 72 -33.91 -10.52 0.38
C ASP A 72 -33.10 -9.26 0.04
N HIS A 73 -33.77 -8.17 -0.34
CA HIS A 73 -33.10 -6.91 -0.62
C HIS A 73 -32.55 -6.28 0.67
N VAL A 74 -33.32 -6.26 1.75
CA VAL A 74 -32.86 -5.76 3.07
C VAL A 74 -31.70 -6.61 3.61
N LYS A 75 -31.80 -7.94 3.48
CA LYS A 75 -30.73 -8.88 3.84
C LYS A 75 -29.47 -8.65 3.00
N GLY A 76 -29.62 -8.38 1.70
CA GLY A 76 -28.53 -8.01 0.80
C GLY A 76 -27.82 -6.73 1.24
N LEU A 77 -28.57 -5.68 1.60
CA LEU A 77 -28.02 -4.41 2.07
C LEU A 77 -27.21 -4.56 3.37
N ILE A 78 -27.68 -5.39 4.30
CA ILE A 78 -26.95 -5.68 5.55
C ILE A 78 -25.67 -6.46 5.24
N ASN A 79 -25.76 -7.52 4.45
CA ASN A 79 -24.58 -8.29 4.05
C ASN A 79 -23.54 -7.44 3.34
N MET A 80 -23.97 -6.47 2.53
CA MET A 80 -23.07 -5.53 1.86
C MET A 80 -22.38 -4.57 2.85
N LYS A 81 -23.05 -4.21 3.95
CA LYS A 81 -22.46 -3.41 5.04
C LYS A 81 -21.56 -4.21 5.98
N THR A 82 -21.88 -5.47 6.24
CA THR A 82 -21.15 -6.32 7.21
C THR A 82 -19.96 -7.06 6.60
N ASN A 83 -20.04 -7.41 5.32
CA ASN A 83 -18.95 -8.11 4.64
C ASN A 83 -17.93 -7.10 4.14
N TYR A 84 -16.84 -6.93 4.91
CA TYR A 84 -15.60 -6.43 4.33
C TYR A 84 -15.19 -7.41 3.23
N HIS A 85 -15.16 -6.95 1.98
CA HIS A 85 -14.48 -7.68 0.91
C HIS A 85 -13.05 -7.93 1.37
N HIS A 86 -12.75 -9.17 1.77
CA HIS A 86 -11.38 -9.58 1.95
C HIS A 86 -10.70 -9.40 0.61
N SER A 87 -9.54 -8.72 0.59
CA SER A 87 -8.73 -8.63 -0.61
C SER A 87 -8.56 -10.06 -1.12
N HIS A 88 -8.94 -10.30 -2.38
CA HIS A 88 -8.86 -11.62 -2.99
C HIS A 88 -7.47 -12.21 -2.76
N CYS A 89 -7.35 -13.09 -1.78
CA CYS A 89 -6.10 -13.72 -1.45
C CYS A 89 -5.80 -14.75 -2.55
N ASP A 90 -4.53 -15.05 -2.78
CA ASP A 90 -4.05 -15.98 -3.79
C ASP A 90 -4.44 -17.43 -3.44
N MET A 91 -5.73 -17.73 -3.48
CA MET A 91 -6.28 -19.05 -3.25
C MET A 91 -6.17 -19.88 -4.52
N LEU A 92 -5.91 -21.18 -4.37
CA LEU A 92 -5.84 -22.14 -5.47
C LEU A 92 -7.07 -22.07 -6.38
N GLN A 93 -8.26 -21.91 -5.80
CA GLN A 93 -9.51 -21.78 -6.56
C GLN A 93 -9.51 -20.55 -7.49
N ASN A 94 -8.97 -19.41 -7.04
CA ASN A 94 -8.85 -18.21 -7.87
C ASN A 94 -7.83 -18.42 -8.99
N ALA A 95 -6.72 -19.11 -8.69
CA ALA A 95 -5.72 -19.45 -9.70
C ALA A 95 -6.28 -20.38 -10.78
N LEU A 96 -7.07 -21.38 -10.40
CA LEU A 96 -7.75 -22.28 -11.33
C LEU A 96 -8.77 -21.55 -12.21
N VAL A 97 -9.59 -20.69 -11.62
CA VAL A 97 -10.56 -19.87 -12.36
C VAL A 97 -9.82 -18.95 -13.34
N HIS A 98 -8.72 -18.32 -12.92
CA HIS A 98 -7.91 -17.48 -13.80
C HIS A 98 -7.31 -18.26 -14.97
N THR A 99 -6.67 -19.40 -14.72
CA THR A 99 -6.11 -20.25 -15.77
C THR A 99 -7.17 -20.72 -16.75
N LYS A 100 -8.33 -21.15 -16.25
CA LYS A 100 -9.46 -21.52 -17.10
C LYS A 100 -10.03 -20.34 -17.88
N SER A 101 -10.10 -19.15 -17.28
CA SER A 101 -10.55 -17.95 -17.99
C SER A 101 -9.62 -17.58 -19.14
N LEU A 102 -8.30 -17.78 -18.99
CA LEU A 102 -7.33 -17.59 -20.07
C LEU A 102 -7.54 -18.61 -21.19
N GLU A 103 -7.71 -19.89 -20.86
CA GLU A 103 -8.02 -20.94 -21.84
C GLU A 103 -9.31 -20.65 -22.63
N VAL A 104 -10.38 -20.25 -21.93
CA VAL A 104 -11.69 -19.93 -22.53
C VAL A 104 -11.64 -18.65 -23.37
N ASN A 105 -10.85 -17.65 -22.98
CA ASN A 105 -10.70 -16.44 -23.78
C ASN A 105 -9.86 -16.66 -25.05
N THR A 106 -9.04 -17.72 -25.08
CA THR A 106 -8.30 -18.13 -26.30
C THR A 106 -9.10 -19.07 -27.19
N GLU A 107 -10.00 -19.90 -26.63
CA GLU A 107 -10.83 -20.86 -27.37
C GLU A 107 -12.30 -20.74 -26.94
N LEU A 108 -13.18 -20.34 -27.87
CA LEU A 108 -14.64 -20.23 -27.69
C LEU A 108 -15.32 -21.60 -27.44
N VAL A 109 -14.98 -22.32 -26.37
CA VAL A 109 -15.49 -23.69 -26.10
C VAL A 109 -16.05 -23.81 -24.67
N LYS A 110 -17.16 -24.54 -24.56
CA LYS A 110 -17.88 -24.83 -23.30
C LYS A 110 -17.04 -25.68 -22.34
N VAL A 111 -17.12 -25.33 -21.05
CA VAL A 111 -16.32 -25.90 -19.95
C VAL A 111 -16.98 -27.16 -19.36
N ASN A 112 -16.20 -28.23 -19.25
CA ASN A 112 -16.35 -29.25 -18.19
C ASN A 112 -15.31 -28.93 -17.10
N LEU A 113 -15.77 -28.68 -15.87
CA LEU A 113 -14.92 -28.35 -14.74
C LEU A 113 -14.46 -29.65 -14.06
N GLU A 114 -13.65 -30.46 -14.76
CA GLU A 114 -13.00 -31.60 -14.11
C GLU A 114 -11.83 -31.09 -13.27
N VAL A 115 -12.05 -31.08 -11.96
CA VAL A 115 -10.99 -30.88 -10.96
C VAL A 115 -10.13 -32.14 -10.98
N HIS A 116 -9.19 -32.20 -11.93
CA HIS A 116 -8.11 -33.17 -11.85
C HIS A 116 -7.39 -32.96 -10.51
N LEU A 117 -7.04 -34.07 -9.85
CA LEU A 117 -6.21 -34.06 -8.63
C LEU A 117 -4.82 -33.51 -9.00
N LEU A 118 -4.66 -32.20 -8.87
CA LEU A 118 -3.41 -31.50 -9.14
C LEU A 118 -2.35 -31.91 -8.13
N SER A 119 -1.11 -32.03 -8.59
CA SER A 119 0.03 -32.19 -7.70
C SER A 119 0.30 -30.90 -6.92
N GLN A 120 0.80 -31.02 -5.69
CA GLN A 120 1.16 -29.88 -4.84
C GLN A 120 2.18 -28.92 -5.50
N SER A 121 2.98 -29.42 -6.46
CA SER A 121 3.88 -28.59 -7.27
C SER A 121 3.16 -27.74 -8.31
N GLU A 122 2.09 -28.28 -8.90
CA GLU A 122 1.27 -27.59 -9.91
C GLU A 122 0.40 -26.51 -9.27
N GLU A 123 -0.17 -26.81 -8.10
CA GLU A 123 -0.93 -25.82 -7.30
C GLU A 123 -0.09 -24.58 -6.99
N LYS A 124 1.15 -24.77 -6.53
CA LYS A 124 2.08 -23.67 -6.25
C LYS A 124 2.45 -22.88 -7.51
N LEU A 125 2.61 -23.57 -8.64
CA LEU A 125 2.90 -22.93 -9.92
C LEU A 125 1.75 -22.04 -10.38
N LEU A 126 0.50 -22.52 -10.25
CA LEU A 126 -0.69 -21.75 -10.62
C LEU A 126 -0.86 -20.51 -9.75
N ILE A 127 -0.66 -20.65 -8.44
CA ILE A 127 -0.67 -19.52 -7.50
C ILE A 127 0.41 -18.50 -7.87
N LYS A 128 1.64 -18.95 -8.17
CA LYS A 128 2.74 -18.05 -8.57
C LYS A 128 2.42 -17.31 -9.88
N LYS A 129 1.87 -17.98 -10.88
CA LYS A 129 1.43 -17.35 -12.14
C LYS A 129 0.35 -16.31 -11.91
N LEU A 130 -0.61 -16.59 -11.03
CA LEU A 130 -1.64 -15.63 -10.64
C LEU A 130 -1.01 -14.40 -9.98
N GLN A 131 -0.06 -14.58 -9.07
CA GLN A 131 0.65 -13.48 -8.41
C GLN A 131 1.42 -12.61 -9.41
N GLU A 132 2.14 -13.22 -10.35
CA GLU A 132 2.86 -12.50 -11.41
C GLU A 132 1.90 -11.71 -12.29
N TYR A 133 0.77 -12.31 -12.68
CA TYR A 133 -0.28 -11.64 -13.43
C TYR A 133 -0.89 -10.47 -12.64
N CYS A 134 -1.22 -10.66 -11.36
CA CYS A 134 -1.73 -9.60 -10.49
C CYS A 134 -0.73 -8.45 -10.36
N LYS A 135 0.57 -8.74 -10.19
CA LYS A 135 1.63 -7.71 -10.16
C LYS A 135 1.72 -6.95 -11.48
N LEU A 136 1.70 -7.65 -12.61
CA LEU A 136 1.71 -7.03 -13.94
C LEU A 136 0.47 -6.15 -14.15
N LYS A 137 -0.69 -6.60 -13.71
CA LYS A 137 -1.95 -5.86 -13.82
C LYS A 137 -2.00 -4.64 -12.88
N MET A 138 -1.45 -4.76 -11.66
CA MET A 138 -1.31 -3.64 -10.73
C MET A 138 -0.43 -2.52 -11.27
N HIS A 139 0.56 -2.86 -12.11
CA HIS A 139 1.46 -1.89 -12.74
C HIS A 139 1.06 -1.56 -14.19
N GLY A 140 0.04 -2.22 -14.73
CA GLY A 140 -0.43 -2.01 -16.08
C GLY A 140 -1.22 -0.71 -16.18
N THR A 141 -0.98 0.06 -17.24
CA THR A 141 -1.79 1.24 -17.55
C THR A 141 -3.23 0.80 -17.83
N ASN A 142 -4.18 1.30 -17.05
CA ASN A 142 -5.60 1.10 -17.32
C ASN A 142 -5.97 1.69 -18.69
N MET A 143 -6.69 0.93 -19.51
CA MET A 143 -7.04 1.35 -20.88
C MET A 143 -8.07 2.49 -20.95
N ASN A 144 -8.74 2.82 -19.84
CA ASN A 144 -9.80 3.82 -19.79
C ASN A 144 -9.58 4.81 -18.65
N ASN A 145 -9.50 6.11 -18.97
CA ASN A 145 -9.33 7.19 -18.00
C ASN A 145 -10.42 7.18 -16.93
N THR A 146 -11.67 6.84 -17.28
CA THR A 146 -12.77 6.75 -16.31
C THR A 146 -12.55 5.64 -15.28
N ALA A 147 -12.04 4.48 -15.72
CA ALA A 147 -11.71 3.40 -14.80
C ALA A 147 -10.54 3.79 -13.88
N THR A 148 -9.51 4.43 -14.45
CA THR A 148 -8.40 5.00 -13.68
C THR A 148 -8.88 6.01 -12.64
N ALA A 149 -9.79 6.91 -12.99
CA ALA A 149 -10.35 7.89 -12.06
C ALA A 149 -11.13 7.22 -10.91
N CYS A 150 -11.94 6.21 -11.20
CA CYS A 150 -12.63 5.43 -10.18
C CYS A 150 -11.65 4.72 -9.23
N ASP A 151 -10.61 4.09 -9.76
CA ASP A 151 -9.58 3.42 -8.96
C ASP A 151 -8.84 4.41 -8.06
N VAL A 152 -8.46 5.58 -8.60
CA VAL A 152 -7.83 6.65 -7.83
C VAL A 152 -8.75 7.10 -6.69
N ASN A 153 -10.01 7.43 -6.97
CA ASN A 153 -10.95 7.88 -5.95
C ASN A 153 -11.15 6.83 -4.84
N TYR A 154 -11.30 5.55 -5.20
CA TYR A 154 -11.40 4.47 -4.22
C TYR A 154 -10.16 4.37 -3.33
N MET A 155 -8.97 4.51 -3.92
CA MET A 155 -7.72 4.49 -3.18
C MET A 155 -7.55 5.71 -2.27
N VAL A 156 -7.94 6.90 -2.75
CA VAL A 156 -7.93 8.13 -1.95
C VAL A 156 -8.86 8.02 -0.75
N ASP A 157 -10.08 7.51 -0.93
CA ASP A 157 -11.01 7.30 0.17
C ASP A 157 -10.44 6.36 1.23
N ARG A 158 -9.73 5.30 0.80
CA ARG A 158 -9.08 4.37 1.73
C ARG A 158 -7.95 5.03 2.50
N ILE A 159 -7.05 5.73 1.81
CA ILE A 159 -5.93 6.44 2.46
C ILE A 159 -6.45 7.52 3.40
N THR A 160 -7.51 8.24 3.02
CA THR A 160 -8.13 9.27 3.85
C THR A 160 -8.61 8.68 5.18
N LYS A 161 -9.33 7.56 5.14
CA LYS A 161 -9.77 6.84 6.35
C LYS A 161 -8.58 6.36 7.20
N GLU A 162 -7.52 5.87 6.57
CA GLU A 162 -6.31 5.46 7.29
C GLU A 162 -5.62 6.65 7.98
N LEU A 163 -5.58 7.82 7.33
CA LEU A 163 -5.03 9.06 7.90
C LEU A 163 -5.89 9.59 9.05
N GLU A 164 -7.21 9.52 8.94
CA GLU A 164 -8.15 9.85 10.03
C GLU A 164 -7.96 8.92 11.22
N ASN A 165 -7.95 7.61 11.00
CA ASN A 165 -7.70 6.64 12.07
C ASN A 165 -6.33 6.85 12.75
N LEU A 166 -5.31 7.19 11.97
CA LEU A 166 -3.98 7.48 12.50
C LEU A 166 -3.99 8.75 13.36
N HIS A 167 -4.71 9.78 12.92
CA HIS A 167 -4.92 11.00 13.70
C HIS A 167 -5.61 10.67 15.04
N ASP A 168 -6.69 9.90 15.02
CA ASP A 168 -7.43 9.55 16.24
C ASP A 168 -6.58 8.76 17.24
N GLN A 169 -5.68 7.91 16.74
CA GLN A 169 -4.81 7.08 17.59
C GLN A 169 -3.61 7.84 18.16
N THR A 170 -3.05 8.81 17.43
CA THR A 170 -1.72 9.36 17.71
C THR A 170 -1.67 10.88 17.79
N GLY A 171 -2.70 11.57 17.33
CA GLY A 171 -2.73 13.03 17.20
C GLY A 171 -1.87 13.58 16.05
N ILE A 172 -1.41 12.74 15.12
CA ILE A 172 -0.59 13.19 13.98
C ILE A 172 -1.39 14.13 13.07
N TYR A 173 -0.74 15.19 12.58
CA TYR A 173 -1.28 16.05 11.53
C TYR A 173 -0.74 15.64 10.15
N ALA A 174 -1.62 15.53 9.17
CA ALA A 174 -1.33 15.07 7.82
C ALA A 174 -2.23 15.77 6.80
N THR A 175 -1.63 16.13 5.67
CA THR A 175 -2.32 16.63 4.49
C THR A 175 -1.94 15.76 3.30
N LEU A 176 -2.93 15.34 2.52
CA LEU A 176 -2.76 14.55 1.31
C LEU A 176 -3.24 15.37 0.11
N PHE A 177 -2.39 15.49 -0.90
CA PHE A 177 -2.72 16.09 -2.19
C PHE A 177 -2.68 15.01 -3.27
N VAL A 178 -3.74 14.92 -4.05
CA VAL A 178 -3.86 13.99 -5.19
C VAL A 178 -4.31 14.80 -6.40
N MET A 179 -3.41 15.02 -7.35
CA MET A 179 -3.66 15.84 -8.52
C MET A 179 -3.63 15.00 -9.79
N CYS A 180 -4.42 15.38 -10.79
CA CYS A 180 -4.29 14.82 -12.13
C CYS A 180 -2.92 15.17 -12.73
N GLY A 181 -2.29 14.20 -13.39
CA GLY A 181 -0.98 14.40 -14.03
C GLY A 181 -1.09 15.09 -15.38
N HIS A 182 -2.27 15.03 -15.99
CA HIS A 182 -2.50 15.50 -17.35
C HIS A 182 -3.88 16.18 -17.50
N VAL A 183 -3.95 17.22 -18.33
CA VAL A 183 -5.18 18.04 -18.52
C VAL A 183 -6.36 17.23 -19.06
N ASN A 184 -6.08 16.14 -19.78
CA ASN A 184 -7.10 15.24 -20.34
C ASN A 184 -7.47 14.06 -19.44
N ASP A 185 -6.88 13.96 -18.24
CA ASP A 185 -7.28 12.94 -17.28
C ASP A 185 -8.66 13.30 -16.72
N THR A 186 -9.53 12.30 -16.62
CA THR A 186 -10.84 12.45 -15.95
C THR A 186 -10.74 12.32 -14.43
N ILE A 187 -9.52 12.21 -13.89
CA ILE A 187 -9.24 12.13 -12.47
C ILE A 187 -9.54 13.50 -11.86
N GLN A 188 -10.47 13.55 -10.91
CA GLN A 188 -10.73 14.77 -10.16
C GLN A 188 -9.62 14.97 -9.14
N SER A 189 -8.89 16.07 -9.27
CA SER A 189 -7.92 16.51 -8.27
C SER A 189 -8.62 16.75 -6.93
N THR A 190 -8.05 16.20 -5.87
CA THR A 190 -8.61 16.23 -4.53
C THR A 190 -7.51 16.41 -3.49
N TRP A 191 -7.88 16.98 -2.36
CA TRP A 191 -7.02 17.13 -1.21
C TRP A 191 -7.81 16.78 0.04
N THR A 192 -7.14 16.20 1.02
CA THR A 192 -7.70 15.97 2.34
C THR A 192 -6.71 16.39 3.41
N THR A 193 -7.25 16.97 4.47
CA THR A 193 -6.51 17.47 5.62
C THR A 193 -7.17 16.87 6.85
N ASN A 194 -6.38 16.31 7.76
CA ASN A 194 -6.96 15.91 9.04
C ASN A 194 -7.15 17.14 9.96
N ASN A 195 -8.33 17.27 10.56
CA ASN A 195 -8.59 18.25 11.62
C ASN A 195 -8.06 19.69 11.30
N ASN A 196 -7.53 20.41 12.29
CA ASN A 196 -6.92 21.74 12.20
C ASN A 196 -5.67 21.85 11.28
N SER A 197 -5.28 20.80 10.55
CA SER A 197 -4.17 20.94 9.60
C SER A 197 -4.50 21.90 8.44
N ALA A 198 -5.77 22.12 8.15
CA ALA A 198 -6.20 23.18 7.24
C ALA A 198 -5.81 24.58 7.75
N ASP A 199 -5.92 24.82 9.05
CA ASP A 199 -5.60 26.10 9.69
C ASP A 199 -4.10 26.40 9.58
N PHE A 200 -3.23 25.38 9.63
CA PHE A 200 -1.79 25.58 9.40
C PHE A 200 -1.50 26.23 8.05
N TRP A 201 -2.17 25.79 6.98
CA TRP A 201 -1.97 26.36 5.66
C TRP A 201 -2.43 27.82 5.60
N GLN A 202 -3.57 28.12 6.22
CA GLN A 202 -4.12 29.48 6.23
C GLN A 202 -3.35 30.42 7.16
N ASP A 203 -3.01 30.01 8.38
CA ASP A 203 -2.44 30.89 9.40
C ASP A 203 -0.92 31.04 9.28
N ILE A 204 -0.22 29.95 8.95
CA ILE A 204 1.25 29.93 8.88
C ILE A 204 1.74 30.17 7.45
N ILE A 205 1.17 29.45 6.48
CA ILE A 205 1.58 29.58 5.06
C ILE A 205 0.86 30.77 4.39
N GLN A 206 -0.18 31.34 5.03
CA GLN A 206 -0.96 32.48 4.52
C GLN A 206 -1.58 32.20 3.14
N GLN A 207 -1.85 30.92 2.85
CA GLN A 207 -2.51 30.50 1.62
C GLN A 207 -3.49 29.36 1.93
N PRO A 208 -4.74 29.47 1.47
CA PRO A 208 -5.68 28.35 1.55
C PRO A 208 -5.08 27.10 0.92
N VAL A 209 -5.27 25.95 1.58
CA VAL A 209 -4.80 24.65 1.08
C VAL A 209 -5.32 24.34 -0.34
N ALA A 210 -6.52 24.81 -0.66
CA ALA A 210 -7.11 24.70 -1.99
C ALA A 210 -6.30 25.46 -3.06
N ASP A 211 -5.78 26.66 -2.75
CA ASP A 211 -4.97 27.43 -3.69
C ASP A 211 -3.62 26.75 -3.95
N ILE A 212 -3.04 26.14 -2.91
CA ILE A 212 -1.82 25.34 -3.01
C ILE A 212 -2.08 24.09 -3.86
N ALA A 213 -3.20 23.41 -3.63
CA ALA A 213 -3.64 22.27 -4.44
C ALA A 213 -3.76 22.65 -5.92
N CYS A 214 -4.45 23.75 -6.25
CA CYS A 214 -4.59 24.23 -7.62
C CYS A 214 -3.24 24.61 -8.26
N LYS A 215 -2.35 25.28 -7.53
CA LYS A 215 -1.00 25.59 -8.03
C LYS A 215 -0.19 24.32 -8.29
N TYR A 216 -0.35 23.32 -7.43
CA TYR A 216 0.34 22.04 -7.58
C TYR A 216 -0.20 21.26 -8.77
N GLU A 217 -1.52 21.21 -8.96
CA GLU A 217 -2.18 20.65 -10.14
C GLU A 217 -1.73 21.35 -11.42
N GLN A 218 -1.71 22.69 -11.46
CA GLN A 218 -1.20 23.45 -12.59
C GLN A 218 0.24 23.08 -12.91
N TRP A 219 1.11 22.98 -11.88
CA TRP A 219 2.49 22.54 -12.08
C TRP A 219 2.58 21.11 -12.61
N ALA A 220 1.76 20.18 -12.09
CA ALA A 220 1.72 18.79 -12.53
C ALA A 220 1.27 18.66 -13.99
N CYS A 221 0.13 19.28 -14.35
CA CYS A 221 -0.41 19.27 -15.70
C CYS A 221 0.50 19.99 -16.72
N THR A 222 1.19 21.07 -16.31
CA THR A 222 2.13 21.78 -17.19
C THR A 222 3.42 21.01 -17.44
N GLN A 223 3.72 19.97 -16.66
CA GLN A 223 4.83 19.09 -17.02
C GLN A 223 4.57 18.42 -18.36
N GLY A 224 3.31 18.11 -18.72
CA GLY A 224 2.95 17.46 -19.99
C GLY A 224 3.72 16.17 -20.27
N GLN A 225 4.34 15.60 -19.23
CA GLN A 225 5.34 14.57 -19.31
C GLN A 225 4.70 13.24 -18.92
N ASN A 226 4.65 12.33 -19.88
CA ASN A 226 4.45 10.92 -19.59
C ASN A 226 5.56 10.47 -18.61
N ILE A 227 5.27 9.47 -17.78
CA ILE A 227 6.17 8.86 -16.76
C ILE A 227 7.62 8.58 -17.26
N VAL A 228 7.82 8.58 -18.58
CA VAL A 228 9.08 8.29 -19.28
C VAL A 228 9.97 9.53 -19.52
N GLU A 229 9.45 10.76 -19.50
CA GLU A 229 10.19 11.98 -19.89
C GLU A 229 10.55 12.89 -18.71
N CYS A 230 11.13 12.35 -17.64
CA CYS A 230 11.64 13.16 -16.51
C CYS A 230 12.88 14.01 -16.85
N ASP A 231 13.47 13.82 -18.03
CA ASP A 231 14.79 14.32 -18.38
C ASP A 231 14.74 15.50 -19.37
N ASN A 232 13.98 16.55 -19.04
CA ASN A 232 14.17 17.83 -19.72
C ASN A 232 15.59 18.34 -19.39
N LEU A 233 16.35 18.73 -20.42
CA LEU A 233 17.71 19.29 -20.32
C LEU A 233 17.86 20.31 -19.18
N ALA A 234 16.87 21.18 -18.99
CA ALA A 234 16.89 22.18 -17.92
C ALA A 234 16.83 21.54 -16.52
N SER A 235 16.00 20.50 -16.35
CA SER A 235 15.88 19.74 -15.10
C SER A 235 17.19 19.03 -14.76
N ILE A 236 17.75 18.29 -15.72
CA ILE A 236 19.00 17.53 -15.51
C ILE A 236 20.16 18.49 -15.18
N ARG A 237 20.29 19.59 -15.91
CA ARG A 237 21.32 20.60 -15.61
C ARG A 237 21.17 21.19 -14.21
N LYS A 238 19.92 21.44 -13.77
CA LYS A 238 19.62 21.95 -12.43
C LYS A 238 19.97 20.90 -11.36
N GLN A 239 19.66 19.63 -11.60
CA GLN A 239 20.02 18.53 -10.70
C GLN A 239 21.54 18.40 -10.56
N VAL A 240 22.28 18.31 -11.67
CA VAL A 240 23.75 18.23 -11.66
C VAL A 240 24.38 19.43 -10.94
N THR A 241 23.90 20.64 -11.22
CA THR A 241 24.39 21.86 -10.54
C THR A 241 24.12 21.80 -9.04
N LYS A 242 22.92 21.36 -8.63
CA LYS A 242 22.54 21.20 -7.22
C LYS A 242 23.40 20.16 -6.52
N THR A 243 23.68 19.01 -7.17
CA THR A 243 24.54 17.95 -6.62
C THR A 243 25.96 18.47 -6.36
N ILE A 244 26.56 19.19 -7.31
CA ILE A 244 27.89 19.78 -7.16
C ILE A 244 27.91 20.78 -6.00
N LEU A 245 26.93 21.69 -5.93
CA LEU A 245 26.85 22.69 -4.86
C LEU A 245 26.60 22.06 -3.48
N ASN A 246 25.76 21.03 -3.42
CA ASN A 246 25.51 20.29 -2.18
C ASN A 246 26.76 19.56 -1.70
N GLY A 247 27.51 18.91 -2.60
CA GLY A 247 28.78 18.28 -2.27
C GLY A 247 29.81 19.29 -1.74
N LEU A 248 29.96 20.42 -2.44
CA LEU A 248 30.87 21.49 -2.03
C LEU A 248 30.49 22.07 -0.66
N SER A 249 29.21 22.33 -0.44
CA SER A 249 28.71 22.88 0.82
C SER A 249 28.81 21.85 1.96
N GLY A 250 28.64 20.56 1.66
CA GLY A 250 28.82 19.47 2.61
C GLY A 250 30.27 19.32 3.06
N CYS A 251 31.24 19.45 2.15
CA CYS A 251 32.66 19.36 2.50
C CYS A 251 33.15 20.59 3.29
N LEU A 252 32.61 21.77 3.02
CA LEU A 252 33.12 23.04 3.56
C LEU A 252 32.27 23.63 4.70
N GLY A 253 31.07 23.09 4.93
CA GLY A 253 30.13 23.59 5.95
C GLY A 253 29.54 24.98 5.67
N ARG A 254 29.69 25.50 4.45
CA ARG A 254 29.19 26.82 4.04
C ARG A 254 28.79 26.83 2.56
N ASN A 255 27.86 27.70 2.22
CA ASN A 255 27.40 27.88 0.84
C ASN A 255 28.44 28.68 0.05
N ILE A 256 29.18 28.00 -0.84
CA ILE A 256 30.13 28.62 -1.77
C ILE A 256 29.61 28.46 -3.20
N VAL A 257 29.74 29.53 -3.99
CA VAL A 257 29.42 29.49 -5.43
C VAL A 257 30.57 28.82 -6.18
N MET A 258 30.23 27.80 -6.96
CA MET A 258 31.20 27.09 -7.80
C MET A 258 31.76 28.00 -8.90
N ASN A 259 33.09 28.11 -8.99
CA ASN A 259 33.76 28.85 -10.06
C ASN A 259 34.42 27.89 -11.06
N TYR A 260 33.78 27.67 -12.20
CA TYR A 260 34.27 26.75 -13.23
C TYR A 260 35.43 27.34 -14.05
N LEU A 261 35.52 28.66 -14.22
CA LEU A 261 36.57 29.30 -15.01
C LEU A 261 37.92 29.28 -14.30
N ASN A 262 37.92 29.63 -13.00
CA ASN A 262 39.11 29.70 -12.16
C ASN A 262 39.16 28.55 -11.16
N TYR A 263 38.63 27.38 -11.52
CA TYR A 263 38.42 26.24 -10.62
C TYR A 263 39.66 25.84 -9.81
N LYS A 264 40.83 25.74 -10.48
CA LYS A 264 42.09 25.38 -9.80
C LYS A 264 42.47 26.37 -8.70
N HIS A 265 42.30 27.67 -8.93
CA HIS A 265 42.71 28.69 -7.97
C HIS A 265 41.61 28.95 -6.92
N SER A 266 40.37 29.14 -7.37
CA SER A 266 39.26 29.56 -6.52
C SER A 266 38.61 28.44 -5.74
N ILE A 267 38.81 27.16 -6.12
CA ILE A 267 38.25 26.01 -5.40
C ILE A 267 39.36 25.13 -4.84
N ILE A 268 40.27 24.62 -5.68
CA ILE A 268 41.31 23.68 -5.21
C ILE A 268 42.32 24.41 -4.30
N LEU A 269 42.96 25.49 -4.74
CA LEU A 269 43.96 26.18 -3.90
C LEU A 269 43.33 26.90 -2.70
N ALA A 270 42.15 27.52 -2.89
CA ALA A 270 41.49 28.29 -1.83
C ALA A 270 40.87 27.42 -0.73
N TYR A 271 40.35 26.24 -1.08
CA TYR A 271 39.57 25.40 -0.15
C TYR A 271 40.10 23.97 -0.01
N GLY A 272 41.08 23.55 -0.81
CA GLY A 272 41.65 22.19 -0.75
C GLY A 272 40.69 21.09 -1.22
N VAL A 273 39.60 21.45 -1.92
CA VAL A 273 38.56 20.50 -2.36
C VAL A 273 38.63 20.31 -3.88
N GLU A 274 38.54 19.06 -4.31
CA GLU A 274 38.53 18.67 -5.72
C GLU A 274 37.30 17.82 -6.06
N LEU A 275 36.64 18.16 -7.16
CA LEU A 275 35.61 17.37 -7.80
C LEU A 275 36.25 16.17 -8.51
N VAL A 276 36.03 14.98 -7.96
CA VAL A 276 36.52 13.71 -8.49
C VAL A 276 35.43 13.04 -9.34
N GLY A 277 35.82 12.30 -10.37
CA GLY A 277 34.89 11.49 -11.18
C GLY A 277 34.27 12.22 -12.36
N TRP A 278 34.73 13.42 -12.71
CA TRP A 278 34.28 14.10 -13.92
C TRP A 278 34.66 13.30 -15.18
N PRO A 279 33.73 13.03 -16.12
CA PRO A 279 34.00 12.24 -17.31
C PRO A 279 35.09 12.85 -18.20
N THR A 280 36.06 12.03 -18.62
CA THR A 280 37.19 12.45 -19.47
C THR A 280 36.78 12.93 -20.87
N ASN A 281 35.61 12.48 -21.35
CA ASN A 281 35.05 12.84 -22.66
C ASN A 281 34.19 14.13 -22.64
N ILE A 282 34.04 14.79 -21.49
CA ILE A 282 33.26 16.02 -21.34
C ILE A 282 34.14 17.13 -20.83
N LYS A 283 34.21 18.24 -21.58
CA LYS A 283 34.96 19.43 -21.16
C LYS A 283 34.42 19.92 -19.81
N PHE A 284 35.33 20.18 -18.86
CA PHE A 284 34.98 20.75 -17.56
C PHE A 284 34.51 22.20 -17.74
N ILE A 285 33.19 22.40 -17.72
CA ILE A 285 32.51 23.68 -17.83
C ILE A 285 31.29 23.71 -16.92
N ASN A 286 30.69 24.88 -16.74
CA ASN A 286 29.42 24.99 -16.02
C ASN A 286 28.36 24.06 -16.65
N PRO A 287 27.72 23.15 -15.87
CA PRO A 287 26.69 22.26 -16.37
C PRO A 287 25.55 22.98 -17.11
N LEU A 288 25.21 24.20 -16.70
CA LEU A 288 24.19 25.02 -17.36
C LEU A 288 24.54 25.36 -18.82
N SER A 289 25.83 25.39 -19.16
CA SER A 289 26.34 25.70 -20.50
C SER A 289 26.42 24.49 -21.44
N ILE A 290 26.14 23.27 -20.96
CA ILE A 290 26.23 22.05 -21.76
C ILE A 290 24.94 21.86 -22.56
N SER A 291 24.98 22.07 -23.88
CA SER A 291 23.80 22.02 -24.78
C SER A 291 23.25 20.62 -25.07
N ILE A 292 23.99 19.56 -24.79
CA ILE A 292 23.64 18.20 -25.22
C ILE A 292 23.20 17.37 -24.00
N ILE A 293 21.95 16.90 -24.01
CA ILE A 293 21.33 16.10 -22.94
C ILE A 293 22.18 14.87 -22.59
N SER A 294 22.62 14.10 -23.59
CA SER A 294 23.42 12.89 -23.38
C SER A 294 24.79 13.15 -22.73
N LYS A 295 25.30 14.39 -22.78
CA LYS A 295 26.50 14.77 -22.04
C LYS A 295 26.17 15.13 -20.60
N VAL A 296 25.07 15.83 -20.35
CA VAL A 296 24.67 16.20 -18.98
C VAL A 296 24.28 14.98 -18.16
N ILE A 297 23.60 13.99 -18.75
CA ILE A 297 23.23 12.73 -18.08
C ILE A 297 24.44 11.91 -17.63
N ARG A 298 25.60 12.10 -18.28
CA ARG A 298 26.84 11.38 -17.95
C ARG A 298 27.65 12.03 -16.82
N LEU A 299 27.24 13.20 -16.33
CA LEU A 299 27.86 13.93 -15.21
C LEU A 299 27.25 13.51 -13.87
#